data_AF-A0A3M1LW94-F1
#
_entry.id   AF-A0A3M1LW94-F1
#
_cell.length_a   1.000
_cell.length_b   1.000
_cell.length_c   1.000
_cell.angle_alpha   90.00
_cell.angle_beta   90.00
_cell.angle_gamma   90.00
#
_symmetry.space_group_name_H-M   'P 1'
#
loop_
_entity.id
_entity.type
_entity.pdbx_description
1 polymer ?
#
loop_
_entity_poly.entity_id
_entity_poly.type
_entity_poly.pdbx_seq_one_letter_code
_entity_poly.pdbx_strand_id
1 'polypeptide(L)'
;LEFDVIVENDCDCYARFMVRLQEMRESIRIIHQLLDHPIEGEVKLNDPVHVTPRKYEIYTKMEELIADFMIINFGPPAPPGETYTAIESPKGELGFFIVADGTGSLGSSRFALRLQPICRQCHTWRKAPWLPTSSQSSVELIPSWAKQTSNDRPRAHCQ
;
A
#
# COMPACT_ATOMS: atom_id res chain seq x y z
N LEU A 1 4.93 20.96 1.39
CA LEU A 1 6.10 20.08 1.22
C LEU A 1 6.72 20.41 -0.12
N GLU A 2 8.00 20.75 -0.12
CA GLU A 2 8.77 21.10 -1.31
C GLU A 2 9.90 20.08 -1.41
N PHE A 3 9.86 19.19 -2.40
CA PHE A 3 10.92 18.22 -2.64
C PHE A 3 11.08 18.03 -4.15
N ASP A 4 12.30 17.71 -4.56
CA ASP A 4 12.64 17.52 -5.96
C ASP A 4 12.72 16.02 -6.30
N VAL A 5 12.14 15.64 -7.44
CA VAL A 5 12.26 14.28 -7.97
C VAL A 5 13.58 14.17 -8.71
N ILE A 6 14.49 13.38 -8.15
CA ILE A 6 15.83 13.17 -8.69
C ILE A 6 15.77 12.20 -9.86
N VAL A 7 16.41 12.60 -10.96
CA VAL A 7 16.59 11.77 -12.15
C VAL A 7 18.04 11.85 -12.59
N GLU A 8 18.62 10.71 -12.94
CA GLU A 8 19.92 10.62 -13.60
C GLU A 8 19.71 10.10 -15.02
N ASN A 9 20.46 10.64 -15.98
CA ASN A 9 20.30 10.28 -17.40
C ASN A 9 20.98 8.95 -17.74
N ASP A 10 21.98 8.57 -16.97
CA ASP A 10 22.74 7.33 -17.17
C ASP A 10 21.98 6.13 -16.58
N CYS A 11 21.98 5.00 -17.29
CA CYS A 11 21.28 3.78 -16.90
C CYS A 11 22.24 2.69 -16.37
N ASP A 12 23.33 3.10 -15.72
CA ASP A 12 24.29 2.19 -15.12
C ASP A 12 24.03 1.98 -13.62
N CYS A 13 24.82 1.10 -12.99
CA CYS A 13 24.69 0.85 -11.55
C CYS A 13 25.12 2.05 -10.70
N TYR A 14 26.03 2.88 -11.21
CA TYR A 14 26.54 4.05 -10.50
C TYR A 14 25.49 5.14 -10.40
N ALA A 15 24.79 5.45 -11.50
CA ALA A 15 23.67 6.38 -11.54
C ALA A 15 22.58 5.98 -10.55
N ARG A 16 22.19 4.69 -10.49
CA ARG A 16 21.20 4.21 -9.51
C ARG A 16 21.66 4.38 -8.06
N PHE A 17 22.95 4.24 -7.80
CA PHE A 17 23.51 4.48 -6.47
C PHE A 17 23.49 5.97 -6.12
N MET A 18 23.83 6.84 -7.07
CA MET A 18 23.79 8.29 -6.90
C MET A 18 22.38 8.82 -6.67
N VAL A 19 21.39 8.36 -7.45
CA VAL A 19 19.97 8.68 -7.24
C VAL A 19 19.55 8.35 -5.81
N ARG A 20 19.88 7.16 -5.30
CA ARG A 20 19.56 6.77 -3.92
C ARG A 20 20.24 7.64 -2.86
N LEU A 21 21.48 8.05 -3.08
CA LEU A 21 22.18 8.95 -2.17
C LEU A 21 21.51 10.33 -2.12
N GLN A 22 21.08 10.84 -3.27
CA GLN A 22 20.38 12.12 -3.36
C GLN A 22 18.96 12.00 -2.76
N GLU A 23 18.22 10.91 -2.99
CA GLU A 23 16.90 10.66 -2.41
C GLU A 23 16.95 10.66 -0.87
N MET A 24 18.02 10.12 -0.28
CA MET A 24 18.22 10.17 1.17
C MET A 24 18.44 11.61 1.68
N ARG A 25 19.11 12.47 0.89
CA ARG A 25 19.28 13.89 1.26
C ARG A 25 17.96 14.65 1.18
N GLU A 26 17.16 14.42 0.13
CA GLU A 26 15.83 15.02 0.02
C GLU A 26 14.87 14.49 1.09
N SER A 27 14.97 13.21 1.47
CA SER A 27 14.21 12.65 2.60
C SER A 27 14.50 13.38 3.91
N ILE A 28 15.77 13.73 4.17
CA ILE A 28 16.16 14.53 5.34
C ILE A 28 15.59 15.95 5.24
N ARG A 29 15.61 16.57 4.05
CA ARG A 29 15.01 17.90 3.82
C ARG A 29 13.51 17.91 4.13
N ILE A 30 12.78 16.87 3.73
CA ILE A 30 11.36 16.69 4.05
C ILE A 30 11.14 16.64 5.56
N ILE A 31 11.97 15.88 6.30
CA ILE A 31 11.87 15.79 7.75
C ILE A 31 12.05 17.17 8.40
N HIS A 32 13.05 17.95 7.96
CA HIS A 32 13.25 19.30 8.46
C HIS A 32 12.06 20.22 8.18
N GLN A 33 11.48 20.17 6.98
CA GLN A 33 10.27 20.95 6.66
C GLN A 33 9.06 20.60 7.54
N LEU A 34 8.89 19.31 7.87
CA LEU A 34 7.81 18.86 8.75
C LEU A 34 8.03 19.29 10.21
N LEU A 35 9.28 19.42 10.64
CA LEU A 35 9.61 19.93 11.97
C LEU A 35 9.33 21.43 12.09
N ASP A 36 9.60 22.21 11.04
CA ASP A 36 9.34 23.66 11.01
C ASP A 36 7.83 23.99 10.93
N HIS A 37 7.03 23.06 10.39
CA HIS A 37 5.58 23.19 10.24
C HIS A 37 4.84 22.05 10.96
N PRO A 38 4.79 22.05 12.30
CA PRO A 38 4.06 21.05 13.04
C PRO A 38 2.56 21.19 12.76
N ILE A 39 1.94 20.10 12.29
CA ILE A 39 0.49 20.03 12.13
C ILE A 39 -0.10 19.69 13.48
N GLU A 40 -0.85 20.63 14.06
CA GLU A 40 -1.63 20.39 15.26
C GLU A 40 -2.98 19.76 14.90
N GLY A 41 -3.39 18.77 15.67
CA GLY A 41 -4.65 18.10 15.42
C GLY A 41 -4.70 16.73 16.06
N GLU A 42 -5.84 16.08 15.87
CA GLU A 42 -6.04 14.74 16.35
C GLU A 42 -5.39 13.70 15.42
N VAL A 43 -4.65 12.76 15.99
CA VAL A 43 -3.93 11.72 15.23
C VAL A 43 -4.88 10.64 14.69
N LYS A 44 -5.99 10.38 15.40
CA LYS A 44 -6.99 9.37 15.04
C LYS A 44 -8.31 10.04 14.67
N LEU A 45 -9.06 9.41 13.79
CA LEU A 45 -10.43 9.83 13.51
C LEU A 45 -11.37 9.43 14.67
N ASN A 46 -12.30 10.31 15.03
CA ASN A 46 -13.29 10.10 16.11
C ASN A 46 -14.50 9.24 15.69
N ASP A 47 -14.27 8.22 14.86
CA ASP A 47 -15.31 7.33 14.37
C ASP A 47 -15.14 5.91 14.94
N PRO A 48 -15.90 5.54 15.98
CA PRO A 48 -15.72 4.28 16.70
C PRO A 48 -16.13 3.04 15.89
N VAL A 49 -16.73 3.21 14.70
CA VAL A 49 -17.10 2.09 13.83
C VAL A 49 -15.90 1.56 13.03
N HIS A 50 -14.97 2.45 12.67
CA HIS A 50 -13.87 2.12 11.76
C HIS A 50 -12.50 2.15 12.45
N VAL A 51 -12.34 3.03 13.43
CA VAL A 51 -11.08 3.25 14.13
C VAL A 51 -11.23 2.85 15.58
N THR A 52 -10.18 2.24 16.14
CA THR A 52 -10.16 1.92 17.58
C THR A 52 -10.19 3.19 18.41
N PRO A 53 -11.14 3.30 19.37
CA PRO A 53 -11.27 4.48 20.22
C PRO A 53 -10.04 4.64 21.12
N ARG A 54 -9.97 5.78 21.81
CA ARG A 54 -8.85 6.05 22.72
C ARG A 54 -9.00 5.21 23.99
N LYS A 55 -7.88 4.76 24.56
CA LYS A 55 -7.91 3.92 25.77
C LYS A 55 -8.58 4.59 26.98
N TYR A 56 -8.38 5.90 27.14
CA TYR A 56 -9.01 6.66 28.23
C TYR A 56 -10.54 6.63 28.14
N GLU A 57 -11.05 6.76 26.92
CA GLU A 57 -12.45 6.82 26.55
C GLU A 57 -13.17 5.48 26.85
N ILE A 58 -12.57 4.37 26.43
CA ILE A 58 -13.05 2.99 26.68
C ILE A 58 -13.39 2.71 28.16
N TYR A 59 -12.61 3.25 29.10
CA TYR A 59 -12.85 3.01 30.53
C TYR A 59 -13.99 3.85 31.11
N THR A 60 -14.41 4.90 30.41
CA THR A 60 -15.42 5.86 30.88
C THR A 60 -16.78 5.66 30.23
N LYS A 61 -16.82 5.37 28.93
CA LYS A 61 -18.06 5.23 28.16
C LYS A 61 -18.28 3.78 27.73
N MET A 62 -19.49 3.28 27.96
CA MET A 62 -19.85 1.92 27.57
C MET A 62 -19.89 1.72 26.04
N GLU A 63 -20.25 2.75 25.28
CA GLU A 63 -20.35 2.70 23.82
C GLU A 63 -18.99 2.43 23.15
N GLU A 64 -17.94 3.10 23.62
CA GLU A 64 -16.58 2.95 23.10
C GLU A 64 -15.99 1.57 23.45
N LEU A 65 -16.38 1.00 24.58
CA LEU A 65 -16.01 -0.36 24.97
C LEU A 65 -16.63 -1.40 24.04
N ILE A 66 -17.91 -1.24 23.69
CA ILE A 66 -18.59 -2.14 22.74
C ILE A 66 -17.93 -2.03 21.36
N ALA A 67 -17.61 -0.82 20.91
CA ALA A 67 -16.95 -0.57 19.64
C ALA A 67 -15.55 -1.25 19.56
N ASP A 68 -14.73 -1.10 20.60
CA ASP A 68 -13.42 -1.75 20.69
C ASP A 68 -13.55 -3.28 20.63
N PHE A 69 -14.52 -3.85 21.35
CA PHE A 69 -14.79 -5.28 21.32
C PHE A 69 -15.21 -5.78 19.93
N MET A 70 -16.08 -5.04 19.25
CA MET A 70 -16.56 -5.41 17.91
C MET A 70 -15.43 -5.34 16.87
N ILE A 71 -14.61 -4.29 16.89
CA ILE A 71 -13.49 -4.13 15.95
C ILE A 71 -12.43 -5.21 16.16
N ILE A 72 -12.08 -5.55 17.40
CA ILE A 72 -11.03 -6.54 17.68
C ILE A 72 -11.45 -7.95 17.27
N ASN A 73 -12.71 -8.33 17.51
CA ASN A 73 -13.18 -9.70 17.26
C ASN A 73 -13.73 -9.90 15.85
N PHE A 74 -14.51 -8.95 15.34
CA PHE A 74 -15.21 -9.09 14.07
C PHE A 74 -14.59 -8.24 12.94
N GLY A 75 -13.85 -7.19 13.29
CA GLY A 75 -13.28 -6.25 12.33
C GLY A 75 -14.31 -5.24 11.80
N PRO A 76 -13.86 -4.11 11.22
CA PRO A 76 -14.75 -3.14 10.62
C PRO A 76 -15.33 -3.66 9.28
N PRO A 77 -16.62 -3.44 8.99
CA PRO A 77 -17.21 -3.86 7.72
C PRO A 77 -16.69 -2.98 6.58
N ALA A 78 -16.01 -3.58 5.61
CA ALA A 78 -15.62 -2.89 4.38
C ALA A 78 -16.76 -2.91 3.36
N PRO A 79 -17.01 -1.81 2.63
CA PRO A 79 -17.95 -1.82 1.51
C PRO A 79 -17.47 -2.77 0.41
N PRO A 80 -18.38 -3.47 -0.29
CA PRO A 80 -18.00 -4.38 -1.37
C PRO A 80 -17.40 -3.59 -2.54
N GLY A 81 -16.26 -4.06 -3.05
CA GLY A 81 -15.56 -3.39 -4.16
C GLY A 81 -14.13 -3.88 -4.35
N GLU A 82 -13.53 -3.45 -5.47
CA GLU A 82 -12.11 -3.62 -5.76
C GLU A 82 -11.41 -2.27 -5.76
N THR A 83 -10.22 -2.20 -5.17
CA THR A 83 -9.39 -0.99 -5.21
C THR A 83 -7.92 -1.35 -5.39
N TYR A 84 -7.22 -0.54 -6.19
CA TYR A 84 -5.78 -0.59 -6.35
C TYR A 84 -5.18 0.71 -5.86
N THR A 85 -4.39 0.63 -4.80
CA THR A 85 -3.67 1.80 -4.27
C THR A 85 -2.18 1.52 -4.33
N ALA A 86 -1.46 2.38 -5.03
CA ALA A 86 0.00 2.33 -5.13
C ALA A 86 0.64 3.41 -4.26
N ILE A 87 1.67 3.02 -3.52
CA ILE A 87 2.51 3.90 -2.72
C ILE A 87 3.94 3.78 -3.26
N GLU A 88 4.65 4.91 -3.30
CA GLU A 88 6.08 4.89 -3.62
C GLU A 88 6.86 4.38 -2.40
N SER A 89 7.51 3.23 -2.56
CA SER A 89 8.45 2.68 -1.59
C SER A 89 9.88 2.98 -2.07
N PRO A 90 10.90 3.03 -1.20
CA PRO A 90 12.32 3.19 -1.62
C PRO A 90 12.83 2.10 -2.59
N LYS A 91 12.04 1.04 -2.81
CA LYS A 91 12.32 -0.04 -3.77
C LYS A 91 11.55 0.08 -5.09
N GLY A 92 10.67 1.07 -5.23
CA GLY A 92 9.76 1.26 -6.36
C GLY A 92 8.29 1.28 -5.95
N GLU A 93 7.40 1.02 -6.90
CA GLU A 93 5.95 0.99 -6.66
C GLU A 93 5.54 -0.19 -5.75
N LEU A 94 4.95 0.13 -4.60
CA LEU A 94 4.29 -0.82 -3.70
C LEU A 94 2.77 -0.70 -3.88
N GLY A 95 2.19 -1.66 -4.59
CA GLY A 95 0.76 -1.71 -4.88
C GLY A 95 0.01 -2.70 -3.99
N PHE A 96 -1.09 -2.26 -3.39
CA PHE A 96 -2.07 -3.13 -2.75
C PHE A 96 -3.30 -3.24 -3.63
N PHE A 97 -3.65 -4.46 -4.04
CA PHE A 97 -4.92 -4.77 -4.68
C PHE A 97 -5.80 -5.48 -3.68
N ILE A 98 -6.92 -4.84 -3.33
CA ILE A 98 -7.84 -5.30 -2.30
C ILE A 98 -9.19 -5.56 -2.95
N VAL A 99 -9.72 -6.78 -2.77
CA VAL A 99 -11.09 -7.14 -3.15
C VAL A 99 -11.87 -7.47 -1.89
N ALA A 100 -12.91 -6.69 -1.62
CA ALA A 100 -13.82 -6.87 -0.50
C ALA A 100 -15.16 -7.46 -0.97
N ASP A 101 -15.55 -8.60 -0.40
CA ASP A 101 -16.81 -9.29 -0.75
C ASP A 101 -18.00 -8.80 0.13
N GLY A 102 -17.79 -7.85 1.04
CA GLY A 102 -18.85 -7.22 1.86
C GLY A 102 -19.40 -8.06 3.02
N THR A 103 -18.88 -9.26 3.27
CA THR A 103 -19.39 -10.23 4.27
C THR A 103 -18.95 -9.95 5.71
N GLY A 104 -18.55 -8.71 6.04
CA GLY A 104 -18.34 -8.24 7.42
C GLY A 104 -17.27 -8.99 8.23
N SER A 105 -16.50 -9.88 7.61
CA SER A 105 -15.45 -10.66 8.26
C SER A 105 -14.15 -10.54 7.46
N LEU A 106 -13.06 -10.20 8.17
CA LEU A 106 -11.71 -10.08 7.61
C LEU A 106 -11.23 -11.36 6.91
N GLY A 107 -11.86 -12.51 7.18
CA GLY A 107 -11.49 -13.82 6.61
C GLY A 107 -11.84 -14.02 5.13
N SER A 108 -12.69 -13.18 4.51
CA SER A 108 -13.10 -13.36 3.10
C SER A 108 -12.43 -12.39 2.13
N SER A 109 -11.75 -11.34 2.60
CA SER A 109 -11.14 -10.37 1.70
C SER A 109 -9.87 -10.94 1.06
N ARG A 110 -9.79 -10.89 -0.27
CA ARG A 110 -8.63 -11.36 -1.03
C ARG A 110 -7.69 -10.18 -1.27
N PHE A 111 -6.46 -10.31 -0.78
CA PHE A 111 -5.40 -9.30 -0.92
C PHE A 111 -4.32 -9.82 -1.87
N ALA A 112 -3.98 -9.02 -2.88
CA ALA A 112 -2.83 -9.27 -3.74
C ALA A 112 -1.82 -8.13 -3.60
N LEU A 113 -0.57 -8.50 -3.33
CA LEU A 113 0.54 -7.58 -3.18
C LEU A 113 1.31 -7.48 -4.49
N ARG A 114 1.45 -6.26 -5.02
CA ARG A 114 2.37 -5.97 -6.11
C ARG A 114 3.62 -5.32 -5.54
N LEU A 115 4.72 -6.06 -5.58
CA LEU A 115 6.05 -5.53 -5.31
C LEU A 115 6.75 -5.34 -6.65
N GLN A 116 7.04 -4.11 -7.06
CA GLN A 116 8.01 -3.89 -8.13
C GLN A 116 9.41 -3.83 -7.51
N PRO A 117 10.29 -4.83 -7.72
CA PRO A 117 11.71 -4.67 -7.41
C PRO A 117 12.38 -3.74 -8.43
N ILE A 118 13.40 -2.99 -7.98
CA ILE A 118 14.22 -2.12 -8.83
C ILE A 118 14.97 -2.86 -9.95
N CYS A 119 15.08 -4.18 -9.84
CA CYS A 119 15.58 -5.05 -10.90
C CYS A 119 14.40 -5.70 -11.62
N ARG A 120 14.25 -5.38 -12.90
CA ARG A 120 13.19 -5.76 -13.84
C ARG A 120 13.07 -7.26 -14.14
N GLN A 121 13.46 -8.16 -13.22
CA GLN A 121 13.59 -9.57 -13.54
C GLN A 121 12.33 -10.42 -13.31
N CYS A 122 11.30 -9.95 -12.61
CA CYS A 122 10.01 -10.67 -12.57
C CYS A 122 8.82 -9.70 -12.43
N HIS A 123 8.05 -9.53 -13.52
CA HIS A 123 6.70 -8.95 -13.50
C HIS A 123 5.68 -9.94 -12.90
N THR A 124 5.99 -10.56 -11.75
CA THR A 124 5.10 -11.57 -11.16
C THR A 124 4.46 -11.03 -9.90
N TRP A 125 3.13 -10.94 -9.94
CA TRP A 125 2.30 -10.87 -8.75
C TRP A 125 2.67 -12.05 -7.85
N ARG A 126 3.23 -11.78 -6.67
CA ARG A 126 3.46 -12.83 -5.67
C ARG A 126 2.17 -13.01 -4.88
N LYS A 127 1.52 -14.16 -5.01
CA LYS A 127 0.49 -14.58 -4.06
C LYS A 127 1.14 -14.70 -2.67
N ALA A 128 0.44 -14.22 -1.65
CA ALA A 128 0.84 -14.48 -0.28
C ALA A 128 0.79 -16.00 -0.01
N PRO A 129 1.83 -16.63 0.58
CA PRO A 129 1.96 -18.08 0.69
C PRO A 129 0.85 -18.81 1.48
N TRP A 130 0.04 -18.07 2.24
CA TRP A 130 -0.98 -18.61 3.15
C TRP A 130 -2.41 -18.65 2.56
N LEU A 131 -2.58 -18.35 1.28
CA LEU A 131 -3.89 -18.44 0.60
C LEU A 131 -4.22 -19.90 0.21
N PRO A 132 -5.42 -20.44 0.55
CA PRO A 132 -5.82 -21.79 0.17
C PRO A 132 -5.83 -21.98 -1.35
N THR A 133 -5.14 -23.01 -1.84
CA THR A 133 -5.06 -23.42 -3.25
C THR A 133 -6.27 -24.24 -3.69
N SER A 134 -7.49 -23.77 -3.47
CA SER A 134 -8.71 -24.49 -3.88
C SER A 134 -9.68 -23.59 -4.62
N SER A 135 -9.40 -23.39 -5.90
CA SER A 135 -10.35 -23.37 -7.04
C SER A 135 -9.68 -22.67 -8.22
N GLN A 136 -9.91 -23.25 -9.39
CA GLN A 136 -9.26 -22.95 -10.65
C GLN A 136 -9.65 -21.55 -11.15
N SER A 137 -8.81 -20.54 -10.90
CA SER A 137 -8.74 -19.33 -11.73
C SER A 137 -7.45 -18.54 -11.46
N SER A 138 -6.31 -19.24 -11.41
CA SER A 138 -5.00 -18.60 -11.17
C SER A 138 -4.60 -17.56 -12.24
N VAL A 139 -5.32 -17.50 -13.36
CA VAL A 139 -5.11 -16.54 -14.46
C VAL A 139 -6.20 -15.45 -14.48
N GLU A 140 -7.33 -15.58 -13.78
CA GLU A 140 -8.40 -14.56 -13.82
C GLU A 140 -8.22 -13.42 -12.82
N LEU A 141 -7.38 -13.62 -11.79
CA LEU A 141 -7.20 -12.71 -10.66
C LEU A 141 -6.23 -11.53 -10.93
N ILE A 142 -5.72 -11.41 -12.16
CA ILE A 142 -5.05 -10.19 -12.61
C ILE A 142 -6.14 -9.36 -13.30
N PRO A 143 -6.40 -8.11 -12.88
CA PRO A 143 -7.34 -7.23 -13.56
C PRO A 143 -7.10 -7.25 -15.07
N SER A 144 -8.15 -7.22 -15.90
CA SER A 144 -8.02 -7.31 -17.37
C SER A 144 -7.04 -6.26 -17.93
N TRP A 145 -6.98 -5.07 -17.32
CA TRP A 145 -6.02 -4.01 -17.62
C TRP A 145 -4.57 -4.34 -17.20
N ALA A 146 -4.38 -5.09 -16.11
CA ALA A 146 -3.06 -5.50 -15.65
C ALA A 146 -2.47 -6.65 -16.49
N LYS A 147 -3.33 -7.41 -17.19
CA LYS A 147 -2.92 -8.41 -18.21
C LYS A 147 -2.41 -7.78 -19.50
N GLN A 148 -2.85 -6.57 -19.86
CA GLN A 148 -2.41 -5.86 -21.06
C GLN A 148 -0.99 -5.28 -20.92
N THR A 149 -0.57 -4.90 -19.71
CA THR A 149 0.75 -4.26 -19.49
C THR A 149 1.96 -5.18 -19.70
N SER A 150 1.78 -6.50 -19.83
CA SER A 150 2.87 -7.44 -20.13
C SER A 150 3.09 -7.68 -21.62
N ASN A 151 2.09 -7.42 -22.48
CA ASN A 151 2.18 -7.69 -23.92
C ASN A 151 2.36 -6.45 -24.81
N ASP A 152 1.99 -5.25 -24.36
CA ASP A 152 1.90 -4.08 -25.25
C ASP A 152 2.96 -2.98 -25.06
N ARG A 153 4.03 -3.22 -24.28
CA ARG A 153 5.20 -2.31 -24.35
C ARG A 153 6.17 -2.83 -25.41
N PRO A 154 6.47 -2.05 -26.47
CA PRO A 154 7.53 -2.43 -27.40
C PRO A 154 8.79 -2.68 -26.58
N ARG A 155 9.47 -3.79 -26.84
CA ARG A 155 10.84 -3.99 -26.36
C ARG A 155 11.63 -2.81 -26.90
N ALA A 156 11.81 -1.77 -26.08
CA ALA A 156 12.75 -0.71 -26.36
C ALA A 156 14.10 -1.41 -26.48
N HIS A 157 14.55 -1.58 -27.72
CA HIS A 157 15.93 -1.88 -28.04
C HIS A 157 16.75 -0.74 -27.42
N CYS A 158 17.50 -1.05 -26.36
CA CYS A 158 18.65 -0.24 -26.01
C CYS A 158 19.62 -0.32 -27.20
N GLN A 159 19.79 0.80 -27.90
CA GLN A 159 21.07 1.14 -28.50
C GLN A 159 21.99 1.62 -27.39
#